data_AF-A0A1S3QFY7-F1
#
_entry.id   AF-A0A1S3QFY7-F1
#
_cell.length_a   1.000
_cell.length_b   1.000
_cell.length_c   1.000
_cell.angle_alpha   90.00
_cell.angle_beta   90.00
_cell.angle_gamma   90.00
#
_symmetry.space_group_name_H-M   'P 1'
#
loop_
_entity.id
_entity.type
_entity.pdbx_description
1 polymer ?
#
loop_
_entity_poly.entity_id
_entity_poly.type
_entity_poly.pdbx_seq_one_letter_code
_entity_poly.pdbx_strand_id
1 'polypeptide(L)'
;MAASKCIFTPRVWKTPLSRCIHRAASVLNTAKGTLSRPGAQHCPPMEESGGAGGEVDENQVLMEERGVSPGDSPGTEEGSPAVVRPRDPPTSTLQDAGPRKSSSSRSSRKSFRLDYRLEEEVTGSSRDKHGRFTNPWSTWKFPSWSTLLRFFLLEKNHSNVPSSKEVLDEELPVVEPWFLRVPEAADGAVGSGLRVTWLGHASVLVEMDGLVILTDPIFSQRASPFQFMGPKRYRGPPCTVDQLPRIDAVVISHSHYDHLDAGTVTQLNERFGGDLRWFVPLGLMDWMQKSGCENVIELDWWEENCVPGHDEVTFVCTPAQHWCKRTPTDDNQVLWGSWSVLGPCNRFFFAGDTGYCSSFQEIGRRFGPFDLAAIPIGAYLPRDVMRGQHVDPEEAVEIHKDIQARHSLAIHWGTFALAYEYYLEPPVRLREAMEKNGLNVEHFFVLNHGESRVLNADQEVFE
;
A
#
# COMPACT_ATOMS: atom_id res chain seq x y z
N MET A 1 -6.30 31.24 -63.46
CA MET A 1 -7.46 30.88 -62.61
C MET A 1 -6.87 30.23 -61.37
N ALA A 2 -6.81 30.87 -60.20
CA ALA A 2 -7.95 31.31 -59.37
C ALA A 2 -8.81 30.08 -58.98
N ALA A 3 -8.70 29.40 -57.83
CA ALA A 3 -8.24 29.67 -56.45
C ALA A 3 -9.39 29.83 -55.44
N SER A 4 -9.34 29.06 -54.35
CA SER A 4 -9.74 29.48 -52.99
C SER A 4 -9.25 28.47 -51.95
N LYS A 5 -8.71 28.96 -50.83
CA LYS A 5 -8.49 28.21 -49.59
C LYS A 5 -9.42 28.80 -48.54
N CYS A 6 -10.14 27.98 -47.79
CA CYS A 6 -10.82 28.42 -46.57
C CYS A 6 -9.94 28.08 -45.36
N ILE A 7 -9.43 29.11 -44.69
CA ILE A 7 -8.75 29.01 -43.40
C ILE A 7 -9.71 29.62 -42.37
N PHE A 8 -10.11 28.85 -41.35
CA PHE A 8 -10.87 29.38 -40.22
C PHE A 8 -9.90 29.83 -39.12
N THR A 9 -10.00 31.09 -38.72
CA THR A 9 -9.29 31.65 -37.57
C THR A 9 -10.26 31.89 -36.41
N PRO A 10 -9.96 31.42 -35.18
CA PRO A 10 -10.75 31.76 -34.01
C PRO A 10 -10.54 33.24 -33.65
N ARG A 11 -11.63 33.99 -33.40
CA ARG A 11 -11.56 35.40 -33.03
C ARG A 11 -11.17 35.57 -31.56
N VAL A 12 -10.07 36.28 -31.31
CA VAL A 12 -9.75 36.80 -29.98
C VAL A 12 -10.74 37.91 -29.62
N TRP A 13 -11.47 37.74 -28.51
CA TRP A 13 -12.20 38.82 -27.87
C TRP A 13 -11.35 39.45 -26.77
N LYS A 14 -11.06 40.76 -26.91
CA LYS A 14 -10.48 41.59 -25.84
C LYS A 14 -11.54 42.58 -25.35
N THR A 15 -11.80 42.58 -24.06
CA THR A 15 -12.46 43.69 -23.34
C THR A 15 -11.67 43.99 -22.05
N PRO A 16 -11.71 45.23 -21.51
CA PRO A 16 -10.64 45.73 -20.64
C PRO A 16 -10.88 45.54 -19.14
N LEU A 17 -9.79 45.57 -18.37
CA LEU A 17 -9.76 45.65 -16.91
C LEU A 17 -10.46 46.92 -16.39
N SER A 18 -11.08 46.86 -15.21
CA SER A 18 -10.36 47.21 -13.96
C SER A 18 -11.25 47.23 -12.70
N ARG A 19 -10.59 47.24 -11.53
CA ARG A 19 -11.11 47.58 -10.18
C ARG A 19 -12.12 46.62 -9.54
N CYS A 20 -11.59 45.65 -8.77
CA CYS A 20 -11.84 45.55 -7.31
C CYS A 20 -11.07 44.38 -6.67
N ILE A 21 -9.77 44.57 -6.36
CA ILE A 21 -9.01 43.68 -5.47
C ILE A 21 -8.22 44.55 -4.48
N HIS A 22 -8.71 44.66 -3.25
CA HIS A 22 -7.95 45.02 -2.03
C HIS A 22 -8.88 45.04 -0.81
N ARG A 23 -9.05 43.90 -0.11
CA ARG A 23 -9.37 43.74 1.33
C ARG A 23 -9.72 42.29 1.65
N ALA A 24 -8.72 41.47 2.01
CA ALA A 24 -8.92 40.14 2.59
C ALA A 24 -7.71 39.62 3.42
N ALA A 25 -6.81 40.52 3.86
CA ALA A 25 -5.66 40.15 4.70
C ALA A 25 -5.15 41.38 5.47
N SER A 26 -5.51 41.48 6.76
CA SER A 26 -4.93 42.31 7.84
C SER A 26 -6.02 42.68 8.87
N VAL A 27 -5.59 43.01 10.10
CA VAL A 27 -6.39 43.47 11.25
C VAL A 27 -7.30 42.41 11.88
N LEU A 28 -6.69 41.51 12.63
CA LEU A 28 -7.31 40.91 13.82
C LEU A 28 -6.40 41.12 15.05
N ASN A 29 -6.06 42.38 15.34
CA ASN A 29 -5.26 42.74 16.51
C ASN A 29 -5.51 44.19 16.98
N THR A 30 -6.66 44.43 17.63
CA THR A 30 -6.83 45.42 18.73
C THR A 30 -8.26 45.39 19.26
N ALA A 31 -8.45 44.84 20.47
CA ALA A 31 -9.65 45.06 21.29
C ALA A 31 -9.22 45.17 22.76
N LYS A 32 -9.04 46.40 23.26
CA LYS A 32 -8.75 46.71 24.66
C LYS A 32 -9.46 48.00 25.07
N GLY A 33 -10.04 47.99 26.27
CA GLY A 33 -10.77 49.12 26.84
C GLY A 33 -12.29 48.99 26.65
N THR A 34 -13.12 49.26 27.66
CA THR A 34 -12.82 49.68 29.05
C THR A 34 -13.96 49.31 30.00
N LEU A 35 -13.61 48.78 31.17
CA LEU A 35 -14.39 48.88 32.41
C LEU A 35 -13.39 48.86 33.58
N SER A 36 -13.65 49.63 34.64
CA SER A 36 -12.57 50.14 35.50
C SER A 36 -12.87 50.04 37.00
N ARG A 37 -12.02 49.28 37.73
CA ARG A 37 -11.53 49.50 39.12
C ARG A 37 -12.57 49.69 40.28
N PRO A 38 -12.14 49.58 41.55
CA PRO A 38 -11.28 48.53 42.14
C PRO A 38 -11.81 48.01 43.50
N GLY A 39 -11.23 46.92 44.01
CA GLY A 39 -11.30 46.52 45.42
C GLY A 39 -9.96 45.89 45.83
N ALA A 40 -9.44 46.16 47.02
CA ALA A 40 -8.06 45.81 47.37
C ALA A 40 -7.87 45.33 48.82
N GLN A 41 -7.15 44.21 48.97
CA GLN A 41 -6.51 43.62 50.16
C GLN A 41 -5.82 42.32 49.68
N HIS A 42 -4.71 41.81 50.23
CA HIS A 42 -3.58 42.38 50.97
C HIS A 42 -2.48 41.28 50.99
N CYS A 43 -1.19 41.60 50.83
CA CYS A 43 -0.09 40.63 51.09
C CYS A 43 0.27 40.65 52.59
N PRO A 44 0.94 39.61 53.18
CA PRO A 44 2.36 39.29 52.94
C PRO A 44 2.73 37.77 52.93
N PRO A 45 4.02 37.38 52.73
CA PRO A 45 4.48 35.98 52.58
C PRO A 45 5.39 35.48 53.74
N MET A 46 6.15 34.38 53.50
CA MET A 46 7.07 33.63 54.40
C MET A 46 6.33 32.59 55.29
N GLU A 47 6.94 31.51 55.80
CA GLU A 47 8.36 31.20 56.08
C GLU A 47 8.67 29.66 55.99
N GLU A 48 9.87 29.22 56.40
CA GLU A 48 10.41 27.85 56.20
C GLU A 48 10.01 26.79 57.25
N SER A 49 10.02 25.50 56.87
CA SER A 49 10.46 24.33 57.67
C SER A 49 10.21 23.00 56.91
N GLY A 50 10.93 21.89 57.13
CA GLY A 50 12.15 21.71 57.92
C GLY A 50 12.44 20.23 58.29
N GLY A 51 13.52 19.65 57.75
CA GLY A 51 14.06 18.33 58.14
C GLY A 51 13.40 17.08 57.52
N ALA A 52 13.97 15.87 57.63
CA ALA A 52 15.35 15.49 58.00
C ALA A 52 15.63 13.98 57.73
N GLY A 53 16.91 13.63 57.48
CA GLY A 53 17.49 12.28 57.64
C GLY A 53 17.31 11.28 56.49
N GLY A 54 18.41 10.65 56.05
CA GLY A 54 18.38 9.67 54.95
C GLY A 54 19.73 9.06 54.53
N GLU A 55 20.76 9.13 55.36
CA GLU A 55 22.09 8.53 55.12
C GLU A 55 22.09 6.99 55.36
N VAL A 56 22.90 6.14 54.72
CA VAL A 56 24.05 6.31 53.82
C VAL A 56 23.84 5.43 52.53
N ASP A 57 24.75 4.96 51.68
CA ASP A 57 26.22 4.76 51.69
C ASP A 57 26.82 4.77 50.26
N GLU A 58 28.15 4.78 50.13
CA GLU A 58 28.88 4.71 48.85
C GLU A 58 29.53 3.33 48.60
N ASN A 59 29.93 3.05 47.34
CA ASN A 59 31.15 2.28 47.09
C ASN A 59 31.72 2.55 45.69
N GLN A 60 32.88 3.21 45.63
CA GLN A 60 33.72 3.27 44.43
C GLN A 60 34.70 2.09 44.42
N VAL A 61 34.95 1.51 43.24
CA VAL A 61 36.22 0.84 42.95
C VAL A 61 36.75 1.38 41.62
N LEU A 62 38.03 1.76 41.60
CA LEU A 62 38.68 2.38 40.46
C LEU A 62 39.40 1.35 39.57
N MET A 63 39.38 1.65 38.27
CA MET A 63 40.41 1.41 37.25
C MET A 63 41.40 0.25 37.41
N GLU A 64 41.52 -0.56 36.35
CA GLU A 64 42.85 -0.75 35.75
C GLU A 64 42.78 -0.97 34.22
N GLU A 65 43.46 -0.11 33.46
CA GLU A 65 43.85 -0.35 32.06
C GLU A 65 45.38 -0.22 31.97
N ARG A 66 46.05 -1.18 31.31
CA ARG A 66 47.32 -0.99 30.56
C ARG A 66 47.80 -2.25 29.83
N GLY A 67 47.50 -2.29 28.52
CA GLY A 67 48.54 -2.17 27.48
C GLY A 67 49.53 -3.31 27.17
N VAL A 68 49.49 -3.71 25.89
CA VAL A 68 50.66 -3.84 24.97
C VAL A 68 51.48 -5.16 24.96
N SER A 69 51.55 -5.75 23.75
CA SER A 69 52.38 -6.89 23.28
C SER A 69 53.82 -6.42 22.87
N PRO A 70 54.68 -7.09 22.05
CA PRO A 70 54.54 -8.31 21.21
C PRO A 70 55.70 -9.34 21.37
N GLY A 71 55.77 -10.36 20.51
CA GLY A 71 56.91 -11.30 20.43
C GLY A 71 56.80 -12.41 19.36
N ASP A 72 57.30 -12.11 18.16
CA ASP A 72 57.90 -12.98 17.13
C ASP A 72 57.27 -14.29 16.59
N SER A 73 57.26 -14.35 15.26
CA SER A 73 57.44 -15.55 14.43
C SER A 73 58.44 -15.17 13.31
N PRO A 74 59.22 -16.10 12.75
CA PRO A 74 58.83 -16.60 11.42
C PRO A 74 59.28 -18.05 11.10
N GLY A 75 58.75 -18.60 10.01
CA GLY A 75 59.21 -19.87 9.43
C GLY A 75 58.49 -20.20 8.11
N THR A 76 59.14 -19.91 6.98
CA THR A 76 58.64 -20.16 5.61
C THR A 76 59.49 -21.22 4.90
N GLU A 77 58.88 -22.06 4.07
CA GLU A 77 59.47 -22.46 2.78
C GLU A 77 58.46 -23.14 1.84
N GLU A 78 58.74 -23.10 0.53
CA GLU A 78 57.94 -23.67 -0.56
C GLU A 78 58.59 -24.96 -1.11
N GLY A 79 57.86 -25.82 -1.84
CA GLY A 79 58.50 -26.97 -2.51
C GLY A 79 57.59 -27.99 -3.20
N SER A 80 57.22 -27.74 -4.45
CA SER A 80 56.80 -28.75 -5.45
C SER A 80 57.91 -28.88 -6.53
N PRO A 81 57.86 -29.75 -7.58
CA PRO A 81 56.80 -30.68 -8.01
C PRO A 81 57.28 -32.10 -8.45
N ALA A 82 56.35 -32.97 -8.85
CA ALA A 82 56.59 -34.05 -9.83
C ALA A 82 55.28 -34.51 -10.52
N VAL A 83 55.32 -34.84 -11.83
CA VAL A 83 54.16 -35.32 -12.61
C VAL A 83 54.58 -36.37 -13.66
N VAL A 84 53.98 -37.56 -13.63
CA VAL A 84 53.96 -38.55 -14.74
C VAL A 84 52.59 -39.26 -14.75
N ARG A 85 52.13 -39.72 -15.93
CA ARG A 85 50.80 -40.36 -16.18
C ARG A 85 50.89 -41.91 -16.36
N PRO A 86 49.94 -42.63 -17.01
CA PRO A 86 48.94 -43.46 -16.32
C PRO A 86 48.90 -44.94 -16.79
N ARG A 87 47.93 -45.75 -16.30
CA ARG A 87 47.38 -46.92 -17.02
C ARG A 87 46.08 -47.46 -16.39
N ASP A 88 45.35 -48.24 -17.17
CA ASP A 88 43.93 -48.64 -17.02
C ASP A 88 43.71 -50.08 -16.48
N PRO A 89 42.46 -50.50 -16.11
CA PRO A 89 42.19 -51.65 -15.23
C PRO A 89 42.00 -53.01 -15.96
N PRO A 90 41.63 -54.10 -15.24
CA PRO A 90 40.25 -54.60 -15.37
C PRO A 90 39.60 -55.38 -14.19
N THR A 91 38.25 -55.36 -14.18
CA THR A 91 37.22 -56.33 -13.71
C THR A 91 37.49 -57.52 -12.75
N SER A 92 36.64 -57.63 -11.72
CA SER A 92 35.90 -58.84 -11.25
C SER A 92 34.74 -58.36 -10.31
N THR A 93 33.48 -58.80 -10.33
CA THR A 93 32.85 -60.14 -10.06
C THR A 93 33.22 -60.73 -8.69
N LEU A 94 32.30 -61.17 -7.81
CA LEU A 94 30.83 -61.35 -7.84
C LEU A 94 30.27 -61.48 -6.39
N GLN A 95 28.94 -61.64 -6.19
CA GLN A 95 28.26 -62.13 -4.96
C GLN A 95 28.28 -61.20 -3.71
N ASP A 96 27.30 -61.18 -2.79
CA ASP A 96 25.91 -61.71 -2.74
C ASP A 96 25.10 -60.94 -1.65
N ALA A 97 23.80 -61.27 -1.48
CA ALA A 97 22.90 -60.98 -0.35
C ALA A 97 22.37 -59.53 -0.14
N GLY A 98 21.05 -59.38 -0.32
CA GLY A 98 20.24 -58.37 0.38
C GLY A 98 19.55 -58.97 1.63
N PRO A 99 18.53 -58.31 2.22
CA PRO A 99 17.99 -56.98 1.93
C PRO A 99 18.05 -56.03 3.15
N ARG A 100 18.06 -54.71 2.92
CA ARG A 100 17.73 -53.71 3.97
C ARG A 100 16.84 -52.59 3.45
N LYS A 101 15.69 -52.41 4.10
CA LYS A 101 14.89 -51.18 3.98
C LYS A 101 15.60 -50.07 4.78
N SER A 102 15.94 -48.96 4.14
CA SER A 102 16.25 -47.71 4.86
C SER A 102 14.96 -46.92 5.08
N SER A 103 14.79 -46.38 6.29
CA SER A 103 13.60 -45.63 6.69
C SER A 103 13.67 -44.19 6.20
N SER A 104 12.65 -43.73 5.46
CA SER A 104 12.51 -42.31 5.12
C SER A 104 12.13 -41.50 6.37
N SER A 105 13.06 -40.69 6.86
CA SER A 105 12.82 -39.70 7.90
C SER A 105 11.95 -38.56 7.37
N ARG A 106 10.63 -38.74 7.40
CA ARG A 106 9.67 -37.64 7.26
C ARG A 106 9.84 -36.66 8.42
N SER A 107 10.71 -35.67 8.24
CA SER A 107 10.76 -34.51 9.12
C SER A 107 9.41 -33.80 9.04
N SER A 108 8.71 -33.71 10.16
CA SER A 108 7.41 -33.06 10.24
C SER A 108 7.62 -31.55 10.16
N ARG A 109 7.30 -30.95 9.00
CA ARG A 109 7.21 -29.49 8.86
C ARG A 109 6.08 -29.01 9.78
N LYS A 110 6.46 -28.48 10.95
CA LYS A 110 5.57 -27.62 11.74
C LYS A 110 5.52 -26.26 11.03
N SER A 111 4.57 -26.07 10.13
CA SER A 111 4.20 -24.71 9.72
C SER A 111 3.66 -23.96 10.93
N PHE A 112 3.95 -22.67 11.00
CA PHE A 112 3.33 -21.78 11.99
C PHE A 112 1.89 -21.51 11.55
N ARG A 113 0.97 -22.44 11.89
CA ARG A 113 -0.45 -22.17 11.75
C ARG A 113 -0.83 -21.06 12.73
N LEU A 114 -1.17 -19.89 12.21
CA LEU A 114 -2.08 -18.99 12.91
C LEU A 114 -3.32 -19.79 13.28
N ASP A 115 -3.76 -19.68 14.53
CA ASP A 115 -4.95 -20.36 15.03
C ASP A 115 -6.19 -19.55 14.62
N TYR A 116 -6.42 -19.45 13.31
CA TYR A 116 -7.59 -18.75 12.76
C TYR A 116 -8.87 -19.49 13.12
N ARG A 117 -9.95 -18.74 13.33
CA ARG A 117 -11.28 -19.29 13.68
C ARG A 117 -11.85 -20.07 12.50
N LEU A 118 -11.44 -21.33 12.41
CA LEU A 118 -11.54 -22.24 11.26
C LEU A 118 -12.97 -22.64 10.85
N GLU A 119 -13.99 -22.25 11.62
CA GLU A 119 -15.33 -22.83 11.57
C GLU A 119 -16.44 -21.79 11.29
N GLU A 120 -16.11 -20.54 10.93
CA GLU A 120 -17.12 -19.60 10.41
C GLU A 120 -17.37 -19.82 8.92
N GLU A 121 -18.64 -19.92 8.52
CA GLU A 121 -19.05 -19.87 7.11
C GLU A 121 -18.72 -18.49 6.53
N VAL A 122 -17.85 -18.46 5.52
CA VAL A 122 -17.43 -17.24 4.81
C VAL A 122 -18.00 -17.19 3.39
N THR A 123 -18.18 -15.97 2.88
CA THR A 123 -18.67 -15.70 1.53
C THR A 123 -17.62 -16.09 0.49
N GLY A 124 -17.74 -17.29 -0.08
CA GLY A 124 -16.90 -17.74 -1.20
C GLY A 124 -17.23 -17.05 -2.52
N SER A 125 -16.31 -17.15 -3.50
CA SER A 125 -16.56 -16.62 -4.84
C SER A 125 -17.61 -17.46 -5.59
N SER A 126 -18.17 -16.89 -6.67
CA SER A 126 -19.19 -17.57 -7.48
C SER A 126 -19.10 -17.14 -8.94
N ARG A 127 -19.51 -18.03 -9.86
CA ARG A 127 -19.53 -17.77 -11.31
C ARG A 127 -20.94 -18.00 -11.88
N ASP A 128 -21.31 -17.22 -12.89
CA ASP A 128 -22.54 -17.40 -13.66
C ASP A 128 -22.46 -18.57 -14.65
N LYS A 129 -23.59 -18.84 -15.33
CA LYS A 129 -23.70 -19.89 -16.37
C LYS A 129 -22.80 -19.69 -17.61
N HIS A 130 -22.07 -18.57 -17.69
CA HIS A 130 -21.09 -18.26 -18.73
C HIS A 130 -19.65 -18.28 -18.19
N GLY A 131 -19.44 -18.71 -16.93
CA GLY A 131 -18.13 -18.79 -16.28
C GLY A 131 -17.62 -17.47 -15.72
N ARG A 132 -18.43 -16.40 -15.73
CA ARG A 132 -18.02 -15.06 -15.29
C ARG A 132 -18.31 -14.88 -13.81
N PHE A 133 -17.39 -14.30 -13.05
CA PHE A 133 -17.57 -14.08 -11.62
C PHE A 133 -18.74 -13.14 -11.28
N THR A 134 -19.39 -13.39 -10.15
CA THR A 134 -20.57 -12.67 -9.68
C THR A 134 -20.43 -12.23 -8.23
N ASN A 135 -20.75 -10.96 -7.95
CA ASN A 135 -20.87 -10.45 -6.59
C ASN A 135 -22.09 -11.07 -5.89
N PRO A 136 -21.93 -11.69 -4.70
CA PRO A 136 -23.03 -12.32 -3.96
C PRO A 136 -23.86 -11.32 -3.11
N TRP A 137 -23.33 -10.15 -2.78
CA TRP A 137 -23.96 -9.21 -1.84
C TRP A 137 -25.08 -8.37 -2.48
N SER A 138 -26.17 -8.13 -1.73
CA SER A 138 -27.32 -7.31 -2.16
C SER A 138 -27.04 -5.81 -2.29
N THR A 139 -25.87 -5.37 -1.81
CA THR A 139 -25.27 -4.05 -2.04
C THR A 139 -24.77 -3.87 -3.47
N TRP A 140 -24.39 -4.95 -4.17
CA TRP A 140 -23.94 -4.89 -5.56
C TRP A 140 -25.07 -4.48 -6.51
N LYS A 141 -24.87 -3.36 -7.21
CA LYS A 141 -25.77 -2.84 -8.24
C LYS A 141 -24.95 -2.28 -9.39
N PHE A 142 -24.79 -3.05 -10.46
CA PHE A 142 -24.15 -2.55 -11.66
C PHE A 142 -25.04 -1.45 -12.30
N PRO A 143 -24.46 -0.32 -12.75
CA PRO A 143 -25.23 0.78 -13.34
C PRO A 143 -26.06 0.36 -14.55
N SER A 144 -27.31 0.84 -14.61
CA SER A 144 -28.17 0.59 -15.77
C SER A 144 -27.67 1.32 -17.02
N TRP A 145 -28.01 0.85 -18.22
CA TRP A 145 -27.63 1.52 -19.47
C TRP A 145 -28.10 2.98 -19.56
N SER A 146 -29.25 3.34 -18.97
CA SER A 146 -29.70 4.74 -18.90
C SER A 146 -28.90 5.55 -17.87
N THR A 147 -28.49 4.94 -16.76
CA THR A 147 -27.59 5.56 -15.77
C THR A 147 -26.21 5.84 -16.37
N LEU A 148 -25.62 4.87 -17.08
CA LEU A 148 -24.35 5.04 -17.80
C LEU A 148 -24.46 6.08 -18.92
N LEU A 149 -25.56 6.08 -19.69
CA LEU A 149 -25.78 7.08 -20.73
C LEU A 149 -25.93 8.50 -20.14
N ARG A 150 -26.59 8.64 -18.98
CA ARG A 150 -26.65 9.91 -18.24
C ARG A 150 -25.25 10.36 -17.80
N PHE A 151 -24.47 9.45 -17.21
CA PHE A 151 -23.10 9.70 -16.77
C PHE A 151 -22.22 10.23 -17.91
N PHE A 152 -22.20 9.54 -19.06
CA PHE A 152 -21.32 9.93 -20.18
C PHE A 152 -21.79 11.16 -20.99
N LEU A 153 -23.07 11.54 -20.96
CA LEU A 153 -23.61 12.60 -21.83
C LEU A 153 -24.19 13.84 -21.11
N LEU A 154 -24.60 13.73 -19.84
CA LEU A 154 -25.40 14.74 -19.15
C LEU A 154 -24.84 15.14 -17.79
N GLU A 155 -24.16 14.20 -17.11
CA GLU A 155 -23.52 14.43 -15.83
C GLU A 155 -22.29 15.34 -16.00
N LYS A 156 -22.10 16.29 -15.08
CA LYS A 156 -21.00 17.26 -15.18
C LYS A 156 -19.79 16.74 -14.44
N ASN A 157 -18.64 16.74 -15.09
CA ASN A 157 -17.37 16.50 -14.43
C ASN A 157 -17.03 17.69 -13.51
N HIS A 158 -17.02 17.46 -12.19
CA HIS A 158 -16.76 18.45 -11.15
C HIS A 158 -15.35 18.30 -10.53
N SER A 159 -14.46 17.50 -11.13
CA SER A 159 -13.12 17.23 -10.60
C SER A 159 -12.23 18.47 -10.47
N ASN A 160 -12.40 19.44 -11.38
CA ASN A 160 -11.70 20.74 -11.42
C ASN A 160 -10.18 20.66 -11.21
N VAL A 161 -9.53 19.57 -11.65
CA VAL A 161 -8.07 19.37 -11.54
C VAL A 161 -7.34 20.55 -12.20
N PRO A 162 -6.46 21.28 -11.48
CA PRO A 162 -5.72 22.40 -12.05
C PRO A 162 -4.79 21.99 -13.19
N SER A 163 -4.79 22.77 -14.28
CA SER A 163 -3.81 22.63 -15.37
C SER A 163 -2.44 23.26 -15.07
N SER A 164 -2.33 23.99 -13.94
CA SER A 164 -1.09 24.58 -13.45
C SER A 164 -0.31 23.54 -12.65
N LYS A 165 0.98 23.38 -12.94
CA LYS A 165 1.86 22.52 -12.15
C LYS A 165 2.08 23.11 -10.76
N GLU A 166 2.15 24.44 -10.69
CA GLU A 166 2.42 25.22 -9.48
C GLU A 166 1.34 24.96 -8.42
N VAL A 167 0.05 25.07 -8.79
CA VAL A 167 -1.07 24.76 -7.88
C VAL A 167 -1.09 23.27 -7.50
N LEU A 168 -0.80 22.36 -8.42
CA LEU A 168 -0.70 20.92 -8.11
C LEU A 168 0.50 20.56 -7.22
N ASP A 169 1.57 21.35 -7.22
CA ASP A 169 2.74 21.16 -6.35
C ASP A 169 2.53 21.78 -4.97
N GLU A 170 1.68 22.82 -4.86
CA GLU A 170 1.27 23.45 -3.60
C GLU A 170 0.23 22.58 -2.85
N GLU A 171 -0.80 22.09 -3.54
CA GLU A 171 -1.93 21.35 -2.95
C GLU A 171 -1.67 19.83 -2.82
N LEU A 172 -0.82 19.25 -3.67
CA LEU A 172 -0.50 17.81 -3.69
C LEU A 172 0.99 17.56 -3.98
N PRO A 173 1.92 17.99 -3.12
CA PRO A 173 3.35 17.86 -3.38
C PRO A 173 3.76 16.39 -3.65
N VAL A 174 4.59 16.19 -4.67
CA VAL A 174 5.28 14.92 -4.92
C VAL A 174 6.66 15.05 -4.28
N VAL A 175 6.90 14.28 -3.22
CA VAL A 175 8.12 14.29 -2.42
C VAL A 175 9.01 13.09 -2.77
N GLU A 176 10.29 13.20 -2.45
CA GLU A 176 11.27 12.15 -2.69
C GLU A 176 11.13 11.02 -1.66
N PRO A 177 10.87 9.75 -2.08
CA PRO A 177 10.70 8.63 -1.17
C PRO A 177 11.90 8.41 -0.26
N TRP A 178 11.63 7.95 0.97
CA TRP A 178 12.64 7.81 2.01
C TRP A 178 13.84 6.94 1.57
N PHE A 179 13.56 5.85 0.85
CA PHE A 179 14.55 4.87 0.38
C PHE A 179 15.50 5.42 -0.71
N LEU A 180 15.21 6.55 -1.35
CA LEU A 180 16.17 7.19 -2.26
C LEU A 180 17.28 7.95 -1.51
N ARG A 181 17.05 8.28 -0.25
CA ARG A 181 17.97 9.02 0.62
C ARG A 181 18.83 8.09 1.50
N VAL A 182 18.35 6.88 1.79
CA VAL A 182 19.04 5.84 2.57
C VAL A 182 18.72 4.45 1.99
N PRO A 183 19.19 4.13 0.77
CA PRO A 183 18.82 2.89 0.07
C PRO A 183 19.32 1.61 0.77
N GLU A 184 20.42 1.69 1.52
CA GLU A 184 21.01 0.55 2.24
C GLU A 184 20.15 0.06 3.41
N ALA A 185 19.25 0.91 3.92
CA ALA A 185 18.33 0.57 5.00
C ALA A 185 16.97 0.06 4.50
N ALA A 186 16.77 -0.04 3.18
CA ALA A 186 15.51 -0.42 2.55
C ALA A 186 15.42 -1.94 2.29
N ASP A 187 15.80 -2.72 3.31
CA ASP A 187 15.25 -4.05 3.51
C ASP A 187 13.92 -3.96 4.28
N GLY A 188 13.19 -5.07 4.39
CA GLY A 188 11.93 -5.10 5.14
C GLY A 188 12.09 -5.06 6.68
N ALA A 189 13.25 -4.67 7.21
CA ALA A 189 13.57 -4.78 8.64
C ALA A 189 13.19 -3.53 9.45
N VAL A 190 11.88 -3.26 9.57
CA VAL A 190 11.33 -2.19 10.44
C VAL A 190 11.26 -2.61 11.93
N GLY A 191 12.07 -3.60 12.33
CA GLY A 191 12.03 -4.21 13.67
C GLY A 191 10.73 -4.98 13.90
N SER A 192 10.04 -4.65 15.01
CA SER A 192 8.68 -5.13 15.32
C SER A 192 7.58 -4.35 14.59
N GLY A 193 7.90 -3.18 14.02
CA GLY A 193 6.92 -2.28 13.40
C GLY A 193 6.70 -2.53 11.90
N LEU A 194 5.97 -1.60 11.29
CA LEU A 194 5.62 -1.56 9.87
C LEU A 194 5.93 -0.16 9.32
N ARG A 195 6.43 -0.08 8.09
CA ARG A 195 6.57 1.18 7.34
C ARG A 195 5.71 1.14 6.08
N VAL A 196 5.10 2.26 5.76
CA VAL A 196 4.29 2.44 4.54
C VAL A 196 4.75 3.67 3.77
N THR A 197 4.83 3.58 2.44
CA THR A 197 5.08 4.70 1.52
C THR A 197 4.02 4.73 0.43
N TRP A 198 3.34 5.86 0.25
CA TRP A 198 2.31 5.99 -0.81
C TRP A 198 2.95 6.41 -2.13
N LEU A 199 2.86 5.58 -3.16
CA LEU A 199 3.43 5.86 -4.50
C LEU A 199 2.40 6.51 -5.45
N GLY A 200 1.21 6.82 -4.94
CA GLY A 200 0.08 7.38 -5.66
C GLY A 200 -0.93 6.32 -6.09
N HIS A 201 -2.17 6.76 -6.31
CA HIS A 201 -3.32 5.90 -6.63
C HIS A 201 -3.50 4.78 -5.61
N ALA A 202 -3.64 3.52 -6.04
CA ALA A 202 -3.63 2.33 -5.18
C ALA A 202 -2.23 1.73 -4.97
N SER A 203 -1.16 2.35 -5.50
CA SER A 203 0.20 1.85 -5.37
C SER A 203 0.80 2.24 -4.01
N VAL A 204 1.07 1.24 -3.19
CA VAL A 204 1.62 1.38 -1.83
C VAL A 204 2.80 0.43 -1.68
N LEU A 205 3.92 0.96 -1.17
CA LEU A 205 5.04 0.14 -0.69
C LEU A 205 4.86 -0.09 0.81
N VAL A 206 4.93 -1.35 1.26
CA VAL A 206 4.82 -1.76 2.66
C VAL A 206 6.05 -2.57 3.04
N GLU A 207 6.72 -2.17 4.11
CA GLU A 207 7.87 -2.86 4.69
C GLU A 207 7.40 -3.43 6.04
N MET A 208 7.30 -4.76 6.15
CA MET A 208 6.84 -5.45 7.36
C MET A 208 7.45 -6.85 7.46
N ASP A 209 7.77 -7.29 8.68
CA ASP A 209 8.14 -8.68 8.98
C ASP A 209 9.25 -9.26 8.07
N GLY A 210 10.19 -8.40 7.65
CA GLY A 210 11.32 -8.76 6.78
C GLY A 210 11.04 -8.66 5.27
N LEU A 211 9.78 -8.52 4.85
CA LEU A 211 9.37 -8.39 3.45
C LEU A 211 9.15 -6.93 3.03
N VAL A 212 9.43 -6.65 1.75
CA VAL A 212 9.00 -5.45 1.04
C VAL A 212 7.92 -5.82 0.02
N ILE A 213 6.72 -5.29 0.22
CA ILE A 213 5.49 -5.64 -0.49
C ILE A 213 5.01 -4.41 -1.29
N LEU A 214 4.54 -4.62 -2.51
CA LEU A 214 4.04 -3.56 -3.39
C LEU A 214 2.62 -3.87 -3.87
N THR A 215 1.67 -2.99 -3.59
CA THR A 215 0.27 -3.12 -4.05
C THR A 215 0.07 -2.48 -5.42
N ASP A 216 -0.80 -3.06 -6.27
CA ASP A 216 -1.34 -2.49 -7.51
C ASP A 216 -0.45 -1.43 -8.20
N PRO A 217 0.72 -1.83 -8.73
CA PRO A 217 1.75 -0.88 -9.12
C PRO A 217 1.47 -0.26 -10.50
N ILE A 218 1.32 1.07 -10.53
CA ILE A 218 1.25 1.86 -11.77
C ILE A 218 2.26 3.01 -11.76
N PHE A 219 3.29 2.88 -12.61
CA PHE A 219 4.30 3.92 -12.88
C PHE A 219 4.06 4.61 -14.23
N SER A 220 3.27 4.01 -15.13
CA SER A 220 2.86 4.63 -16.38
C SER A 220 2.15 5.97 -16.20
N GLN A 221 2.23 6.81 -17.24
CA GLN A 221 1.54 8.10 -17.30
C GLN A 221 0.03 7.97 -17.54
N ARG A 222 -0.42 6.88 -18.17
CA ARG A 222 -1.85 6.57 -18.38
C ARG A 222 -2.22 5.19 -17.89
N ALA A 223 -3.40 5.12 -17.28
CA ALA A 223 -4.13 3.91 -17.02
C ALA A 223 -4.96 3.55 -18.27
N SER A 224 -4.34 2.87 -19.22
CA SER A 224 -4.94 2.64 -20.55
C SER A 224 -4.20 1.55 -21.32
N PRO A 225 -4.88 0.79 -22.21
CA PRO A 225 -4.21 -0.05 -23.21
C PRO A 225 -3.40 0.77 -24.24
N PHE A 226 -3.54 2.10 -24.27
CA PHE A 226 -2.91 2.99 -25.23
C PHE A 226 -2.34 4.25 -24.56
N GLN A 227 -1.03 4.47 -24.65
CA GLN A 227 -0.40 5.66 -24.03
C GLN A 227 -0.81 7.01 -24.67
N PHE A 228 -1.57 7.01 -25.78
CA PHE A 228 -2.11 8.22 -26.41
C PHE A 228 -3.54 8.60 -25.98
N MET A 229 -4.31 7.70 -25.34
CA MET A 229 -5.72 7.94 -24.94
C MET A 229 -6.06 7.30 -23.58
N GLY A 230 -7.24 7.57 -23.03
CA GLY A 230 -7.62 7.13 -21.68
C GLY A 230 -7.05 8.02 -20.56
N PRO A 231 -7.41 7.75 -19.28
CA PRO A 231 -6.99 8.56 -18.13
C PRO A 231 -5.49 8.79 -18.07
N LYS A 232 -5.07 10.05 -17.86
CA LYS A 232 -3.69 10.42 -17.54
C LYS A 232 -3.63 10.85 -16.08
N ARG A 233 -2.58 10.45 -15.35
CA ARG A 233 -2.33 10.97 -14.00
C ARG A 233 -1.96 12.45 -14.03
N TYR A 234 -2.44 13.21 -13.04
CA TYR A 234 -2.09 14.62 -12.85
C TYR A 234 -0.95 14.81 -11.83
N ARG A 235 -0.74 13.86 -10.91
CA ARG A 235 0.50 13.70 -10.13
C ARG A 235 1.29 12.50 -10.65
N GLY A 236 2.59 12.66 -10.87
CA GLY A 236 3.48 11.58 -11.33
C GLY A 236 3.72 10.53 -10.23
N PRO A 237 4.33 9.37 -10.55
CA PRO A 237 4.91 8.54 -9.51
C PRO A 237 6.11 9.27 -8.87
N PRO A 238 6.39 9.08 -7.57
CA PRO A 238 7.47 9.78 -6.87
C PRO A 238 8.86 9.21 -7.15
N CYS A 239 8.95 8.05 -7.82
CA CYS A 239 10.19 7.41 -8.27
C CYS A 239 9.94 6.60 -9.56
N THR A 240 10.99 6.10 -10.21
CA THR A 240 10.90 5.11 -11.31
C THR A 240 10.91 3.67 -10.78
N VAL A 241 10.64 2.69 -11.65
CA VAL A 241 10.75 1.26 -11.29
C VAL A 241 12.19 0.87 -10.95
N ASP A 242 13.20 1.46 -11.61
CA ASP A 242 14.63 1.26 -11.30
C ASP A 242 15.03 1.80 -9.92
N GLN A 243 14.28 2.80 -9.42
CA GLN A 243 14.55 3.50 -8.17
C GLN A 243 13.91 2.84 -6.94
N LEU A 244 13.01 1.87 -7.11
CA LEU A 244 12.46 1.11 -5.98
C LEU A 244 13.57 0.36 -5.21
N PRO A 245 13.37 0.04 -3.92
CA PRO A 245 14.21 -0.92 -3.20
C PRO A 245 14.02 -2.34 -3.77
N ARG A 246 14.45 -3.39 -3.04
CA ARG A 246 13.98 -4.74 -3.38
C ARG A 246 12.45 -4.80 -3.25
N ILE A 247 11.81 -5.66 -4.05
CA ILE A 247 10.38 -5.98 -3.91
C ILE A 247 10.30 -7.50 -3.83
N ASP A 248 9.93 -8.02 -2.67
CA ASP A 248 9.83 -9.45 -2.40
C ASP A 248 8.46 -10.01 -2.87
N ALA A 249 7.42 -9.17 -2.82
CA ALA A 249 6.06 -9.49 -3.26
C ALA A 249 5.35 -8.32 -3.96
N VAL A 250 4.59 -8.61 -5.02
CA VAL A 250 3.52 -7.75 -5.53
C VAL A 250 2.17 -8.41 -5.30
N VAL A 251 1.20 -7.65 -4.81
CA VAL A 251 -0.22 -8.07 -4.74
C VAL A 251 -1.05 -7.28 -5.75
N ILE A 252 -1.87 -7.97 -6.55
CA ILE A 252 -2.80 -7.38 -7.51
C ILE A 252 -4.24 -7.58 -6.99
N SER A 253 -5.00 -6.50 -6.78
CA SER A 253 -6.40 -6.60 -6.34
C SER A 253 -7.33 -7.07 -7.45
N HIS A 254 -7.19 -6.52 -8.65
CA HIS A 254 -8.11 -6.76 -9.78
C HIS A 254 -7.51 -6.28 -11.12
N SER A 255 -8.23 -6.48 -12.22
CA SER A 255 -7.65 -6.38 -13.57
C SER A 255 -7.75 -5.02 -14.26
N HIS A 256 -8.18 -3.92 -13.63
CA HIS A 256 -8.29 -2.62 -14.34
C HIS A 256 -6.93 -1.99 -14.67
N TYR A 257 -6.91 -1.02 -15.58
CA TYR A 257 -5.67 -0.50 -16.19
C TYR A 257 -4.84 0.42 -15.28
N ASP A 258 -5.46 0.91 -14.21
CA ASP A 258 -4.88 1.75 -13.15
C ASP A 258 -4.38 0.94 -11.95
N HIS A 259 -4.71 -0.36 -11.88
CA HIS A 259 -4.24 -1.28 -10.85
C HIS A 259 -3.29 -2.35 -11.41
N LEU A 260 -3.48 -2.73 -12.68
CA LEU A 260 -2.65 -3.67 -13.42
C LEU A 260 -2.12 -3.01 -14.71
N ASP A 261 -1.06 -2.20 -14.56
CA ASP A 261 -0.36 -1.58 -15.69
C ASP A 261 0.67 -2.52 -16.33
N ALA A 262 0.45 -2.88 -17.60
CA ALA A 262 1.36 -3.75 -18.34
C ALA A 262 2.78 -3.19 -18.46
N GLY A 263 2.94 -1.87 -18.59
CA GLY A 263 4.27 -1.25 -18.67
C GLY A 263 5.06 -1.42 -17.37
N THR A 264 4.38 -1.30 -16.22
CA THR A 264 4.96 -1.51 -14.91
C THR A 264 5.26 -2.99 -14.64
N VAL A 265 4.35 -3.89 -15.01
CA VAL A 265 4.56 -5.35 -14.86
C VAL A 265 5.81 -5.80 -15.63
N THR A 266 5.99 -5.35 -16.87
CA THR A 266 7.20 -5.65 -17.66
C THR A 266 8.47 -5.13 -16.98
N GLN A 267 8.53 -3.85 -16.57
CA GLN A 267 9.73 -3.28 -15.92
C GLN A 267 10.06 -3.97 -14.58
N LEU A 268 9.07 -4.30 -13.77
CA LEU A 268 9.28 -5.03 -12.50
C LEU A 268 9.82 -6.44 -12.76
N ASN A 269 9.29 -7.13 -13.77
CA ASN A 269 9.74 -8.46 -14.16
C ASN A 269 11.14 -8.47 -14.80
N GLU A 270 11.46 -7.46 -15.61
CA GLU A 270 12.80 -7.25 -16.19
C GLU A 270 13.85 -6.94 -15.10
N ARG A 271 13.46 -6.26 -14.01
CA ARG A 271 14.36 -5.88 -12.92
C ARG A 271 14.56 -6.98 -11.86
N PHE A 272 13.49 -7.66 -11.45
CA PHE A 272 13.52 -8.61 -10.31
C PHE A 272 13.35 -10.09 -10.71
N GLY A 273 12.90 -10.38 -11.94
CA GLY A 273 12.79 -11.73 -12.47
C GLY A 273 12.02 -12.69 -11.57
N GLY A 274 12.61 -13.87 -11.32
CA GLY A 274 12.01 -14.92 -10.51
C GLY A 274 12.04 -14.69 -9.00
N ASP A 275 12.83 -13.74 -8.51
CA ASP A 275 12.93 -13.45 -7.06
C ASP A 275 11.66 -12.73 -6.56
N LEU A 276 11.05 -11.88 -7.40
CA LEU A 276 9.77 -11.23 -7.12
C LEU A 276 8.60 -12.22 -7.27
N ARG A 277 7.86 -12.44 -6.19
CA ARG A 277 6.58 -13.19 -6.24
C ARG A 277 5.40 -12.27 -6.59
N TRP A 278 4.57 -12.71 -7.52
CA TRP A 278 3.30 -12.07 -7.86
C TRP A 278 2.13 -12.85 -7.25
N PHE A 279 1.30 -12.20 -6.45
CA PHE A 279 0.04 -12.75 -5.93
C PHE A 279 -1.13 -12.10 -6.66
N VAL A 280 -1.98 -12.91 -7.31
CA VAL A 280 -3.04 -12.43 -8.21
C VAL A 280 -4.39 -13.15 -8.01
N PRO A 281 -5.53 -12.53 -8.37
CA PRO A 281 -6.84 -13.16 -8.25
C PRO A 281 -7.09 -14.22 -9.34
N LEU A 282 -7.92 -15.21 -9.03
CA LEU A 282 -8.27 -16.33 -9.90
C LEU A 282 -8.69 -15.90 -11.32
N GLY A 283 -7.91 -16.33 -12.32
CA GLY A 283 -8.10 -16.07 -13.75
C GLY A 283 -7.02 -15.18 -14.39
N LEU A 284 -6.06 -14.64 -13.63
CA LEU A 284 -5.03 -13.73 -14.13
C LEU A 284 -3.68 -14.42 -14.46
N MET A 285 -3.43 -15.66 -14.01
CA MET A 285 -2.14 -16.36 -14.17
C MET A 285 -1.65 -16.38 -15.63
N ASP A 286 -2.53 -16.72 -16.57
CA ASP A 286 -2.24 -16.76 -18.01
C ASP A 286 -1.82 -15.37 -18.56
N TRP A 287 -2.39 -14.29 -18.04
CA TRP A 287 -2.02 -12.92 -18.43
C TRP A 287 -0.65 -12.52 -17.85
N MET A 288 -0.35 -12.90 -16.60
CA MET A 288 0.95 -12.66 -15.97
C MET A 288 2.06 -13.44 -16.68
N GLN A 289 1.84 -14.73 -16.96
CA GLN A 289 2.80 -15.58 -17.68
C GLN A 289 3.07 -15.07 -19.11
N LYS A 290 2.02 -14.61 -19.83
CA LYS A 290 2.19 -13.94 -21.13
C LYS A 290 2.89 -12.59 -21.06
N SER A 291 2.95 -11.98 -19.89
CA SER A 291 3.73 -10.77 -19.61
C SER A 291 5.17 -11.07 -19.16
N GLY A 292 5.56 -12.35 -19.11
CA GLY A 292 6.90 -12.82 -18.76
C GLY A 292 7.09 -13.23 -17.29
N CYS A 293 6.04 -13.17 -16.46
CA CYS A 293 6.16 -13.46 -15.03
C CYS A 293 6.15 -14.97 -14.74
N GLU A 294 7.25 -15.46 -14.16
CA GLU A 294 7.43 -16.89 -13.85
C GLU A 294 6.97 -17.27 -12.43
N ASN A 295 7.26 -16.44 -11.42
CA ASN A 295 6.94 -16.68 -10.01
C ASN A 295 5.54 -16.10 -9.66
N VAL A 296 4.49 -16.68 -10.23
CA VAL A 296 3.10 -16.23 -10.07
C VAL A 296 2.28 -17.23 -9.25
N ILE A 297 1.60 -16.72 -8.22
CA ILE A 297 0.61 -17.44 -7.42
C ILE A 297 -0.77 -16.83 -7.69
N GLU A 298 -1.70 -17.67 -8.11
CA GLU A 298 -3.10 -17.32 -8.37
C GLU A 298 -3.99 -17.93 -7.28
N LEU A 299 -4.93 -17.16 -6.73
CA LEU A 299 -5.77 -17.54 -5.59
C LEU A 299 -7.24 -17.16 -5.81
N ASP A 300 -8.15 -18.03 -5.37
CA ASP A 300 -9.55 -17.68 -5.10
C ASP A 300 -9.68 -17.01 -3.72
N TRP A 301 -10.87 -16.48 -3.41
CA TRP A 301 -11.13 -15.89 -2.09
C TRP A 301 -10.96 -16.93 -0.97
N TRP A 302 -10.30 -16.50 0.09
CA TRP A 302 -9.93 -17.27 1.28
C TRP A 302 -8.86 -18.36 1.06
N GLU A 303 -8.28 -18.45 -0.12
CA GLU A 303 -7.05 -19.22 -0.34
C GLU A 303 -5.82 -18.42 0.10
N GLU A 304 -4.79 -19.13 0.56
CA GLU A 304 -3.62 -18.58 1.24
C GLU A 304 -2.29 -19.13 0.68
N ASN A 305 -1.24 -18.31 0.66
CA ASN A 305 0.12 -18.71 0.26
C ASN A 305 1.19 -17.81 0.92
N CYS A 306 2.47 -18.07 0.67
CA CYS A 306 3.59 -17.33 1.28
C CYS A 306 4.64 -16.92 0.23
N VAL A 307 5.63 -16.12 0.63
CA VAL A 307 6.88 -15.93 -0.14
C VAL A 307 7.86 -17.05 0.26
N PRO A 308 8.53 -17.76 -0.66
CA PRO A 308 9.35 -18.91 -0.31
C PRO A 308 10.54 -18.50 0.57
N GLY A 309 10.68 -19.12 1.75
CA GLY A 309 11.69 -18.74 2.74
C GLY A 309 11.19 -17.73 3.78
N HIS A 310 9.99 -17.20 3.59
CA HIS A 310 9.21 -16.40 4.55
C HIS A 310 7.87 -17.09 4.80
N ASP A 311 7.92 -18.37 5.16
CA ASP A 311 6.76 -19.25 5.40
C ASP A 311 5.90 -18.76 6.59
N GLU A 312 6.42 -17.84 7.40
CA GLU A 312 5.76 -17.15 8.51
C GLU A 312 4.89 -15.95 8.11
N VAL A 313 5.01 -15.43 6.88
CA VAL A 313 4.14 -14.34 6.38
C VAL A 313 3.15 -14.88 5.35
N THR A 314 1.88 -14.91 5.74
CA THR A 314 0.79 -15.48 4.94
C THR A 314 0.03 -14.40 4.17
N PHE A 315 -0.06 -14.56 2.86
CA PHE A 315 -0.85 -13.74 1.94
C PHE A 315 -2.16 -14.46 1.64
N VAL A 316 -3.29 -13.85 2.00
CA VAL A 316 -4.65 -14.36 1.74
C VAL A 316 -5.34 -13.44 0.75
N CYS A 317 -5.87 -14.00 -0.35
CA CYS A 317 -6.79 -13.24 -1.21
C CYS A 317 -8.16 -13.19 -0.50
N THR A 318 -8.69 -12.00 -0.24
CA THR A 318 -9.96 -11.82 0.50
C THR A 318 -11.01 -11.13 -0.36
N PRO A 319 -12.32 -11.27 -0.07
CA PRO A 319 -13.34 -10.71 -0.96
C PRO A 319 -13.33 -9.17 -1.03
N ALA A 320 -13.80 -8.66 -2.15
CA ALA A 320 -14.12 -7.25 -2.38
C ALA A 320 -15.36 -7.18 -3.28
N GLN A 321 -16.09 -6.06 -3.26
CA GLN A 321 -17.26 -5.84 -4.10
C GLN A 321 -16.90 -4.92 -5.28
N HIS A 322 -16.37 -5.52 -6.34
CA HIS A 322 -15.94 -4.84 -7.55
C HIS A 322 -16.22 -5.69 -8.81
N TRP A 323 -15.44 -5.55 -9.87
CA TRP A 323 -15.58 -6.24 -11.15
C TRP A 323 -14.24 -6.24 -11.90
N CYS A 324 -14.14 -6.96 -13.02
CA CYS A 324 -12.91 -7.01 -13.82
C CYS A 324 -13.22 -6.86 -15.31
N LYS A 325 -12.47 -5.99 -16.01
CA LYS A 325 -12.47 -5.88 -17.47
C LYS A 325 -11.16 -5.30 -18.01
N ARG A 326 -10.72 -5.73 -19.19
CA ARG A 326 -9.62 -5.11 -19.96
C ARG A 326 -10.00 -4.94 -21.42
N THR A 327 -10.58 -5.95 -22.04
CA THR A 327 -11.04 -5.96 -23.44
C THR A 327 -12.56 -5.85 -23.54
N PRO A 328 -13.16 -5.64 -24.74
CA PRO A 328 -14.61 -5.58 -24.88
C PRO A 328 -15.40 -6.85 -24.52
N THR A 329 -14.72 -7.97 -24.23
CA THR A 329 -15.31 -9.32 -24.13
C THR A 329 -14.90 -10.12 -22.88
N ASP A 330 -14.08 -9.57 -21.98
CA ASP A 330 -13.54 -10.27 -20.80
C ASP A 330 -14.23 -9.90 -19.47
N ASP A 331 -15.41 -9.28 -19.53
CA ASP A 331 -16.25 -8.93 -18.38
C ASP A 331 -16.33 -10.07 -17.34
N ASN A 332 -15.70 -9.85 -16.18
CA ASN A 332 -15.63 -10.77 -15.04
C ASN A 332 -15.10 -12.18 -15.38
N GLN A 333 -14.24 -12.35 -16.39
CA GLN A 333 -13.54 -13.63 -16.59
C GLN A 333 -12.49 -13.90 -15.48
N VAL A 334 -11.91 -12.82 -14.96
CA VAL A 334 -10.97 -12.78 -13.81
C VAL A 334 -11.70 -12.32 -12.55
N LEU A 335 -11.28 -12.83 -11.39
CA LEU A 335 -11.72 -12.40 -10.06
C LEU A 335 -11.17 -11.01 -9.69
N TRP A 336 -11.74 -10.39 -8.66
CA TRP A 336 -11.26 -9.19 -7.98
C TRP A 336 -11.25 -9.47 -6.48
N GLY A 337 -10.37 -8.86 -5.71
CA GLY A 337 -10.26 -9.11 -4.28
C GLY A 337 -9.47 -8.04 -3.54
N SER A 338 -9.65 -8.04 -2.22
CA SER A 338 -8.73 -7.44 -1.27
C SER A 338 -7.60 -8.42 -0.92
N TRP A 339 -6.60 -7.98 -0.18
CA TRP A 339 -5.52 -8.82 0.33
C TRP A 339 -5.32 -8.63 1.82
N SER A 340 -5.22 -9.75 2.54
CA SER A 340 -4.83 -9.78 3.95
C SER A 340 -3.43 -10.40 4.07
N VAL A 341 -2.46 -9.64 4.55
CA VAL A 341 -1.08 -10.10 4.80
C VAL A 341 -0.86 -10.23 6.30
N LEU A 342 -0.48 -11.42 6.74
CA LEU A 342 -0.45 -11.83 8.14
C LEU A 342 0.96 -12.28 8.50
N GLY A 343 1.73 -11.41 9.15
CA GLY A 343 3.06 -11.72 9.68
C GLY A 343 3.03 -12.11 11.17
N PRO A 344 4.19 -12.50 11.74
CA PRO A 344 4.33 -12.78 13.17
C PRO A 344 4.22 -11.53 14.07
N CYS A 345 4.62 -10.34 13.60
CA CYS A 345 4.54 -9.08 14.32
C CYS A 345 3.37 -8.19 13.85
N ASN A 346 3.21 -7.99 12.53
CA ASN A 346 2.22 -7.07 11.97
C ASN A 346 1.19 -7.77 11.06
N ARG A 347 0.03 -7.13 10.89
CA ARG A 347 -0.99 -7.48 9.89
C ARG A 347 -1.35 -6.28 9.03
N PHE A 348 -1.29 -6.46 7.72
CA PHE A 348 -1.63 -5.46 6.72
C PHE A 348 -2.86 -5.88 5.91
N PHE A 349 -3.79 -4.95 5.69
CA PHE A 349 -4.92 -5.13 4.77
C PHE A 349 -4.81 -4.18 3.58
N PHE A 350 -5.07 -4.68 2.38
CA PHE A 350 -5.19 -3.88 1.17
C PHE A 350 -6.57 -4.10 0.56
N ALA A 351 -7.43 -3.09 0.62
CA ALA A 351 -8.83 -3.23 0.19
C ALA A 351 -8.99 -3.42 -1.33
N GLY A 352 -7.96 -3.08 -2.11
CA GLY A 352 -8.08 -2.95 -3.56
C GLY A 352 -9.06 -1.83 -3.90
N ASP A 353 -9.85 -2.06 -4.94
CA ASP A 353 -11.00 -1.23 -5.30
C ASP A 353 -12.28 -1.97 -4.92
N THR A 354 -13.24 -1.27 -4.29
CA THR A 354 -14.45 -1.92 -3.74
C THR A 354 -15.57 -0.93 -3.42
N GLY A 355 -16.82 -1.34 -3.64
CA GLY A 355 -17.98 -0.79 -2.93
C GLY A 355 -18.11 -1.42 -1.54
N TYR A 356 -18.98 -0.86 -0.68
CA TYR A 356 -19.21 -1.43 0.65
C TYR A 356 -20.02 -2.74 0.56
N CYS A 357 -19.64 -3.75 1.35
CA CYS A 357 -20.29 -5.06 1.45
C CYS A 357 -20.04 -5.71 2.83
N SER A 358 -20.78 -6.76 3.18
CA SER A 358 -20.67 -7.41 4.50
C SER A 358 -19.35 -8.17 4.72
N SER A 359 -18.59 -8.46 3.66
CA SER A 359 -17.39 -9.30 3.77
C SER A 359 -16.26 -8.66 4.58
N PHE A 360 -16.26 -7.34 4.79
CA PHE A 360 -15.28 -6.67 5.65
C PHE A 360 -15.41 -7.11 7.11
N GLN A 361 -16.64 -7.43 7.56
CA GLN A 361 -16.88 -8.00 8.90
C GLN A 361 -16.41 -9.46 8.98
N GLU A 362 -16.52 -10.23 7.90
CA GLU A 362 -15.98 -11.59 7.82
C GLU A 362 -14.44 -11.57 7.90
N ILE A 363 -13.80 -10.67 7.15
CA ILE A 363 -12.35 -10.41 7.17
C ILE A 363 -11.89 -10.00 8.57
N GLY A 364 -12.57 -9.03 9.20
CA GLY A 364 -12.25 -8.56 10.55
C GLY A 364 -12.44 -9.63 11.63
N ARG A 365 -13.49 -10.45 11.58
CA ARG A 365 -13.68 -11.55 12.55
C ARG A 365 -12.66 -12.69 12.38
N ARG A 366 -12.19 -12.94 11.16
CA ARG A 366 -11.27 -14.05 10.84
C ARG A 366 -9.79 -13.68 11.01
N PHE A 367 -9.41 -12.44 10.67
CA PHE A 367 -8.01 -12.00 10.59
C PHE A 367 -7.67 -10.73 11.39
N GLY A 368 -8.67 -10.01 11.91
CA GLY A 368 -8.46 -8.81 12.70
C GLY A 368 -7.84 -9.04 14.10
N PRO A 369 -7.42 -7.98 14.80
CA PRO A 369 -7.26 -6.62 14.27
C PRO A 369 -6.12 -6.55 13.24
N PHE A 370 -6.13 -5.51 12.39
CA PHE A 370 -5.03 -5.18 11.47
C PHE A 370 -4.29 -3.94 11.99
N ASP A 371 -2.97 -3.91 11.85
CA ASP A 371 -2.16 -2.79 12.33
C ASP A 371 -2.14 -1.63 11.31
N LEU A 372 -2.22 -1.95 10.02
CA LEU A 372 -2.49 -1.00 8.94
C LEU A 372 -3.46 -1.56 7.90
N ALA A 373 -4.37 -0.71 7.41
CA ALA A 373 -5.17 -0.98 6.22
C ALA A 373 -5.04 0.13 5.16
N ALA A 374 -4.75 -0.21 3.91
CA ALA A 374 -4.82 0.70 2.77
C ALA A 374 -6.20 0.60 2.11
N ILE A 375 -7.00 1.68 2.20
CA ILE A 375 -8.44 1.71 1.86
C ILE A 375 -8.73 2.84 0.86
N PRO A 376 -9.46 2.59 -0.25
CA PRO A 376 -9.80 3.61 -1.23
C PRO A 376 -10.74 4.67 -0.64
N ILE A 377 -10.49 5.94 -0.98
CA ILE A 377 -11.38 7.05 -0.62
C ILE A 377 -11.83 7.88 -1.84
N GLY A 378 -11.39 7.56 -3.05
CA GLY A 378 -11.72 8.29 -4.29
C GLY A 378 -12.45 7.43 -5.33
N ALA A 379 -12.82 8.06 -6.45
CA ALA A 379 -13.61 7.51 -7.56
C ALA A 379 -15.12 7.33 -7.28
N TYR A 380 -15.70 8.12 -6.38
CA TYR A 380 -17.05 7.86 -5.85
C TYR A 380 -18.21 8.65 -6.45
N LEU A 381 -18.03 9.72 -7.24
CA LEU A 381 -19.17 10.48 -7.81
C LEU A 381 -19.43 10.22 -9.31
N PRO A 382 -20.71 10.08 -9.73
CA PRO A 382 -21.93 10.16 -8.92
C PRO A 382 -22.26 8.84 -8.20
N ARG A 383 -22.81 8.91 -6.98
CA ARG A 383 -23.04 7.72 -6.14
C ARG A 383 -23.99 6.69 -6.75
N ASP A 384 -24.94 7.07 -7.60
CA ASP A 384 -25.84 6.11 -8.26
C ASP A 384 -25.20 5.36 -9.46
N VAL A 385 -23.99 5.76 -9.86
CA VAL A 385 -23.10 4.99 -10.76
C VAL A 385 -22.04 4.24 -9.95
N MET A 386 -21.40 4.90 -8.98
CA MET A 386 -20.18 4.36 -8.37
C MET A 386 -20.41 3.52 -7.11
N ARG A 387 -21.51 3.67 -6.36
CA ARG A 387 -21.67 3.01 -5.04
C ARG A 387 -21.63 1.48 -5.05
N GLY A 388 -21.95 0.83 -6.18
CA GLY A 388 -21.78 -0.61 -6.30
C GLY A 388 -20.31 -1.07 -6.29
N GLN A 389 -19.39 -0.20 -6.70
CA GLN A 389 -18.02 -0.53 -7.13
C GLN A 389 -16.91 0.30 -6.44
N HIS A 390 -17.20 1.51 -5.94
CA HIS A 390 -16.30 2.32 -5.11
C HIS A 390 -17.05 2.90 -3.90
N VAL A 391 -16.44 2.81 -2.71
CA VAL A 391 -16.86 3.50 -1.49
C VAL A 391 -16.64 5.02 -1.58
N ASP A 392 -17.45 5.79 -0.86
CA ASP A 392 -17.10 7.17 -0.48
C ASP A 392 -16.34 7.17 0.86
N PRO A 393 -15.74 8.29 1.30
CA PRO A 393 -14.93 8.32 2.52
C PRO A 393 -15.68 7.89 3.79
N GLU A 394 -17.00 8.09 3.84
CA GLU A 394 -17.87 7.57 4.89
C GLU A 394 -17.93 6.04 4.88
N GLU A 395 -18.19 5.41 3.72
CA GLU A 395 -18.15 3.95 3.59
C GLU A 395 -16.74 3.37 3.80
N ALA A 396 -15.68 4.12 3.49
CA ALA A 396 -14.30 3.73 3.81
C ALA A 396 -14.04 3.68 5.33
N VAL A 397 -14.62 4.61 6.10
CA VAL A 397 -14.56 4.59 7.59
C VAL A 397 -15.38 3.43 8.17
N GLU A 398 -16.45 2.98 7.50
CA GLU A 398 -17.11 1.72 7.86
C GLU A 398 -16.20 0.50 7.62
N ILE A 399 -15.47 0.43 6.49
CA ILE A 399 -14.49 -0.64 6.23
C ILE A 399 -13.41 -0.67 7.32
N HIS A 400 -12.82 0.48 7.66
CA HIS A 400 -11.79 0.61 8.72
C HIS A 400 -12.24 -0.02 10.06
N LYS A 401 -13.50 0.24 10.46
CA LYS A 401 -14.10 -0.35 11.68
C LYS A 401 -14.38 -1.85 11.51
N ASP A 402 -14.99 -2.26 10.40
CA ASP A 402 -15.43 -3.65 10.18
C ASP A 402 -14.25 -4.63 10.15
N ILE A 403 -13.13 -4.27 9.50
CA ILE A 403 -11.91 -5.08 9.50
C ILE A 403 -11.13 -5.01 10.83
N GLN A 404 -11.52 -4.11 11.75
CA GLN A 404 -10.81 -3.80 12.99
C GLN A 404 -9.36 -3.32 12.76
N ALA A 405 -9.17 -2.32 11.90
CA ALA A 405 -7.85 -1.71 11.69
C ALA A 405 -7.52 -0.70 12.80
N ARG A 406 -6.30 -0.77 13.38
CA ARG A 406 -5.76 0.26 14.28
C ARG A 406 -5.53 1.57 13.53
N HIS A 407 -4.88 1.46 12.36
CA HIS A 407 -4.56 2.57 11.49
C HIS A 407 -4.95 2.27 10.03
N SER A 408 -5.15 3.33 9.24
CA SER A 408 -5.45 3.21 7.82
C SER A 408 -4.82 4.32 6.98
N LEU A 409 -4.39 3.96 5.77
CA LEU A 409 -3.88 4.86 4.73
C LEU A 409 -4.95 5.03 3.65
N ALA A 410 -5.29 6.28 3.34
CA ALA A 410 -6.18 6.64 2.26
C ALA A 410 -5.51 6.54 0.87
N ILE A 411 -6.05 5.68 0.01
CA ILE A 411 -5.58 5.43 -1.36
C ILE A 411 -6.66 5.76 -2.40
N HIS A 412 -6.37 5.48 -3.69
CA HIS A 412 -7.30 5.64 -4.82
C HIS A 412 -7.78 7.09 -5.07
N TRP A 413 -7.02 8.09 -4.61
CA TRP A 413 -7.32 9.51 -4.79
C TRP A 413 -6.07 10.31 -5.23
N GLY A 414 -6.22 11.62 -5.45
CA GLY A 414 -5.11 12.56 -5.66
C GLY A 414 -4.22 12.33 -6.89
N THR A 415 -4.53 11.36 -7.77
CA THR A 415 -3.58 10.85 -8.77
C THR A 415 -4.16 10.80 -10.18
N PHE A 416 -5.30 10.15 -10.36
CA PHE A 416 -6.08 10.09 -11.61
C PHE A 416 -7.45 10.73 -11.42
N ALA A 417 -8.03 11.26 -12.50
CA ALA A 417 -9.42 11.74 -12.53
C ALA A 417 -10.31 10.69 -13.19
N LEU A 418 -10.77 9.72 -12.40
CA LEU A 418 -11.57 8.57 -12.85
C LEU A 418 -13.08 8.80 -12.69
N ALA A 419 -13.46 9.54 -11.66
CA ALA A 419 -14.83 9.94 -11.35
C ALA A 419 -14.94 11.47 -11.22
N TYR A 420 -16.10 11.96 -10.77
CA TYR A 420 -16.48 13.38 -10.94
C TYR A 420 -16.39 14.24 -9.66
N GLU A 421 -16.00 13.69 -8.51
CA GLU A 421 -15.73 14.46 -7.28
C GLU A 421 -14.56 15.43 -7.42
N TYR A 422 -14.60 16.54 -6.68
CA TYR A 422 -13.50 17.51 -6.67
C TYR A 422 -12.22 16.86 -6.13
N TYR A 423 -11.07 17.11 -6.77
CA TYR A 423 -9.86 16.32 -6.53
C TYR A 423 -9.28 16.38 -5.10
N LEU A 424 -9.67 17.39 -4.30
CA LEU A 424 -9.34 17.52 -2.87
C LEU A 424 -10.54 17.29 -1.92
N GLU A 425 -11.71 16.89 -2.42
CA GLU A 425 -12.86 16.50 -1.59
C GLU A 425 -12.60 15.24 -0.74
N PRO A 426 -11.91 14.18 -1.23
CA PRO A 426 -11.76 12.93 -0.48
C PRO A 426 -11.11 13.08 0.92
N PRO A 427 -9.98 13.78 1.12
CA PRO A 427 -9.39 13.94 2.45
C PRO A 427 -10.25 14.75 3.42
N VAL A 428 -11.01 15.73 2.90
CA VAL A 428 -11.89 16.57 3.72
C VAL A 428 -13.04 15.72 4.26
N ARG A 429 -13.73 14.97 3.37
CA ARG A 429 -14.82 14.09 3.78
C ARG A 429 -14.35 12.90 4.62
N LEU A 430 -13.12 12.41 4.42
CA LEU A 430 -12.53 11.41 5.31
C LEU A 430 -12.40 11.93 6.74
N ARG A 431 -11.84 13.14 6.90
CA ARG A 431 -11.72 13.80 8.22
C ARG A 431 -13.09 13.98 8.87
N GLU A 432 -14.06 14.54 8.13
CA GLU A 432 -15.43 14.72 8.60
C GLU A 432 -16.09 13.38 8.99
N ALA A 433 -15.84 12.29 8.25
CA ALA A 433 -16.36 10.96 8.53
C ALA A 433 -15.76 10.34 9.80
N MET A 434 -14.45 10.51 10.04
CA MET A 434 -13.76 10.08 11.26
C MET A 434 -14.28 10.85 12.49
N GLU A 435 -14.30 12.19 12.41
CA GLU A 435 -14.79 13.06 13.49
C GLU A 435 -16.26 12.77 13.85
N LYS A 436 -17.13 12.58 12.84
CA LYS A 436 -18.54 12.21 13.00
C LYS A 436 -18.75 10.82 13.62
N ASN A 437 -17.81 9.90 13.46
CA ASN A 437 -17.81 8.59 14.11
C ASN A 437 -17.17 8.61 15.51
N GLY A 438 -16.60 9.74 15.95
CA GLY A 438 -15.87 9.85 17.22
C GLY A 438 -14.51 9.15 17.20
N LEU A 439 -13.94 8.91 16.01
CA LEU A 439 -12.64 8.27 15.83
C LEU A 439 -11.52 9.31 15.79
N ASN A 440 -10.32 8.92 16.22
CA ASN A 440 -9.13 9.77 16.11
C ASN A 440 -8.72 9.89 14.63
N VAL A 441 -8.69 11.12 14.10
CA VAL A 441 -8.33 11.40 12.70
C VAL A 441 -6.94 10.91 12.32
N GLU A 442 -6.01 10.79 13.27
CA GLU A 442 -4.67 10.24 13.02
C GLU A 442 -4.64 8.72 12.78
N HIS A 443 -5.76 8.02 13.02
CA HIS A 443 -5.91 6.59 12.75
C HIS A 443 -6.41 6.30 11.32
N PHE A 444 -6.83 7.30 10.56
CA PHE A 444 -7.09 7.13 9.12
C PHE A 444 -6.52 8.34 8.38
N PHE A 445 -5.23 8.23 8.06
CA PHE A 445 -4.42 9.33 7.56
C PHE A 445 -4.30 9.32 6.02
N VAL A 446 -4.05 10.51 5.48
CA VAL A 446 -3.53 10.72 4.13
C VAL A 446 -2.02 10.92 4.19
N LEU A 447 -1.33 10.64 3.09
CA LEU A 447 0.07 10.99 2.86
C LEU A 447 0.18 11.82 1.58
N ASN A 448 1.28 12.53 1.40
CA ASN A 448 1.67 13.11 0.13
C ASN A 448 2.28 12.05 -0.80
N HIS A 449 2.32 12.31 -2.11
CA HIS A 449 2.89 11.36 -3.08
C HIS A 449 4.39 11.16 -2.83
N GLY A 450 4.79 9.95 -2.42
CA GLY A 450 6.16 9.61 -2.04
C GLY A 450 6.46 9.75 -0.55
N GLU A 451 5.52 10.23 0.26
CA GLU A 451 5.70 10.32 1.71
C GLU A 451 5.55 8.95 2.39
N SER A 452 6.22 8.81 3.54
CA SER A 452 6.34 7.55 4.28
C SER A 452 6.02 7.74 5.77
N ARG A 453 5.29 6.80 6.37
CA ARG A 453 4.98 6.75 7.80
C ARG A 453 5.43 5.42 8.40
N VAL A 454 6.01 5.46 9.59
CA VAL A 454 6.33 4.27 10.40
C VAL A 454 5.27 4.13 11.49
N LEU A 455 4.86 2.90 11.75
CA LEU A 455 3.93 2.50 12.80
C LEU A 455 4.67 1.48 13.69
N ASN A 456 4.84 1.79 14.96
CA ASN A 456 5.60 0.97 15.90
C ASN A 456 4.64 0.19 16.81
N ALA A 457 4.77 -1.13 16.89
CA ALA A 457 3.90 -1.99 17.69
C ALA A 457 3.88 -1.61 19.19
N ASP A 458 4.98 -1.05 19.70
CA ASP A 458 5.18 -0.77 21.13
C ASP A 458 4.54 0.55 21.62
N GLN A 459 3.99 1.40 20.74
CA GLN A 459 3.49 2.73 21.14
C GLN A 459 2.05 2.76 21.71
N GLU A 460 1.26 1.69 21.58
CA GLU A 460 -0.13 1.64 22.08
C GLU A 460 -0.29 0.92 23.45
N VAL A 461 0.81 0.64 24.17
CA VAL A 461 0.76 -0.08 25.46
C VAL A 461 0.43 0.85 26.65
N PHE A 462 0.47 2.17 26.47
CA PHE A 462 0.21 3.16 27.54
C PHE A 462 -0.53 4.42 27.04
N GLU A 463 -1.86 4.43 27.14
CA GLU A 463 -2.68 5.60 27.50
C GLU A 463 -4.02 5.15 28.14
#